data_AF-A0A820T0P4-F1
#
_entry.id   AF-A0A820T0P4-F1
#
_cell.length_a   1.000
_cell.length_b   1.000
_cell.length_c   1.000
_cell.angle_alpha   90.00
_cell.angle_beta   90.00
_cell.angle_gamma   90.00
#
_symmetry.space_group_name_H-M   'P 1'
#
loop_
_entity.id
_entity.type
_entity.pdbx_description
1 polymer ?
#
loop_
_entity_poly.entity_id
_entity_poly.type
_entity_poly.pdbx_seq_one_letter_code
_entity_poly.pdbx_strand_id
1 'polypeptide(L)'
;MSTINVEGGLGNETIEIGLWHTNKENERENITQVILIGDAPPNTKTEIDDKRKCHGEDYWKKTKCAQPTYYEDELAKLTSYKIPVHAFFVDNRAEQSSQMLTDLVTEEILRNVGGNSKGNALVEAYGKKFGKSYT
;
A
#
# COMPACT_ATOMS: atom_id res chain seq x y z
N MET A 1 25.22 11.96 -5.53
CA MET A 1 23.77 11.69 -5.47
C MET A 1 23.25 11.73 -6.89
N SER A 2 22.53 10.70 -7.32
CA SER A 2 21.74 10.75 -8.56
C SER A 2 20.59 11.72 -8.37
N THR A 3 20.35 12.58 -9.35
CA THR A 3 19.18 13.49 -9.36
C THR A 3 17.90 12.65 -9.43
N ILE A 4 16.93 12.97 -8.58
CA ILE A 4 15.58 12.42 -8.69
C ILE A 4 14.91 13.09 -9.88
N ASN A 5 14.43 12.30 -10.84
CA ASN A 5 13.68 12.79 -12.00
C ASN A 5 12.20 12.46 -11.82
N VAL A 6 11.34 13.26 -12.44
CA VAL A 6 9.91 12.98 -12.54
C VAL A 6 9.66 12.09 -13.75
N GLU A 7 8.84 11.07 -13.56
CA GLU A 7 8.30 10.20 -14.63
C GLU A 7 6.79 10.13 -14.46
N GLY A 8 6.06 9.81 -15.54
CA GLY A 8 4.60 9.81 -15.54
C GLY A 8 4.01 8.56 -16.19
N GLY A 9 2.83 8.18 -15.72
CA GLY A 9 2.00 7.12 -16.28
C GLY A 9 0.59 7.60 -16.63
N LEU A 10 -0.23 6.69 -17.15
CA LEU A 10 -1.66 6.89 -17.38
C LEU A 10 -2.48 6.04 -16.40
N GLY A 11 -3.41 6.67 -15.68
CA GLY A 11 -4.36 5.99 -14.79
C GLY A 11 -3.90 5.92 -13.33
N ASN A 12 -4.24 4.82 -12.67
CA ASN A 12 -3.80 4.53 -11.30
C ASN A 12 -2.28 4.30 -11.25
N GLU A 13 -1.71 4.58 -10.08
CA GLU A 13 -0.27 4.58 -9.87
C GLU A 13 0.26 3.25 -9.33
N THR A 14 1.55 3.03 -9.54
CA THR A 14 2.23 1.76 -9.28
C THR A 14 2.69 1.65 -7.82
N ILE A 15 1.77 1.87 -6.88
CA ILE A 15 2.03 1.87 -5.42
C ILE A 15 2.49 0.49 -4.94
N GLU A 16 1.95 -0.58 -5.53
CA GLU A 16 2.28 -1.97 -5.21
C GLU A 16 3.78 -2.26 -5.34
N ILE A 17 4.46 -1.68 -6.33
CA ILE A 17 5.91 -1.85 -6.53
C ILE A 17 6.70 -1.02 -5.51
N GLY A 18 6.19 0.15 -5.11
CA GLY A 18 6.78 0.94 -4.02
C GLY A 18 6.75 0.19 -2.69
N LEU A 19 5.62 -0.44 -2.35
CA LEU A 19 5.49 -1.26 -1.14
C LEU A 19 6.35 -2.54 -1.21
N TRP A 20 6.38 -3.22 -2.36
CA TRP A 20 7.29 -4.35 -2.57
C TRP A 20 8.75 -3.98 -2.36
N HIS A 21 9.19 -2.85 -2.94
CA HIS A 21 10.55 -2.38 -2.76
C HIS A 21 10.83 -2.08 -1.28
N THR A 22 9.87 -1.49 -0.58
CA THR A 22 9.96 -1.21 0.85
C THR A 22 10.13 -2.49 1.69
N ASN A 23 9.38 -3.55 1.38
CA ASN A 23 9.58 -4.88 1.99
C ASN A 23 10.99 -5.43 1.69
N LYS A 24 11.52 -5.22 0.48
CA LYS A 24 12.90 -5.62 0.13
C LYS A 24 13.96 -4.84 0.86
N GLU A 25 13.77 -3.55 1.10
CA GLU A 25 14.70 -2.78 1.91
C GLU A 25 14.64 -3.22 3.38
N ASN A 26 13.45 -3.53 3.91
CA ASN A 26 13.31 -4.09 5.27
C ASN A 26 14.02 -5.44 5.46
N GLU A 27 14.06 -6.30 4.44
CA GLU A 27 14.83 -7.56 4.45
C GLU A 27 16.36 -7.32 4.56
N ARG A 28 16.84 -6.16 4.09
CA ARG A 28 18.27 -5.80 4.08
C ARG A 28 18.67 -5.10 5.38
N GLU A 29 17.85 -4.15 5.81
CA GLU A 29 18.01 -3.40 7.04
C GLU A 29 16.62 -3.02 7.56
N ASN A 30 16.35 -3.29 8.83
CA ASN A 30 15.04 -3.07 9.41
C ASN A 30 14.62 -1.60 9.27
N ILE A 31 13.47 -1.37 8.63
CA ILE A 31 12.82 -0.06 8.59
C ILE A 31 11.83 0.04 9.74
N THR A 32 11.54 1.27 10.17
CA THR A 32 10.67 1.53 11.32
C THR A 32 9.32 2.12 10.94
N GLN A 33 9.19 2.66 9.72
CA GLN A 33 7.98 3.29 9.23
C GLN A 33 8.03 3.45 7.71
N VAL A 34 6.87 3.61 7.09
CA VAL A 34 6.70 3.97 5.67
C VAL A 34 5.87 5.24 5.59
N ILE A 35 6.30 6.21 4.77
CA ILE A 35 5.51 7.39 4.43
C ILE A 35 5.21 7.33 2.94
N LEU A 36 3.94 7.13 2.59
CA LEU A 36 3.42 7.08 1.24
C LEU A 36 2.76 8.42 0.90
N ILE A 37 3.18 9.05 -0.20
CA ILE A 37 2.62 10.33 -0.66
C ILE A 37 2.25 10.20 -2.13
N GLY A 38 1.00 10.49 -2.51
CA GLY A 38 0.55 10.38 -3.90
C GLY A 38 -0.75 11.12 -4.21
N ASP A 39 -1.00 11.39 -5.49
CA ASP A 39 -2.19 12.07 -6.04
C ASP A 39 -3.15 11.12 -6.77
N ALA A 40 -2.83 9.82 -6.80
CA ALA A 40 -3.60 8.79 -7.46
C ALA A 40 -3.66 7.50 -6.63
N PRO A 41 -4.73 6.69 -6.80
CA PRO A 41 -4.89 5.43 -6.09
C PRO A 41 -3.97 4.32 -6.65
N PRO A 42 -3.79 3.20 -5.91
CA PRO A 42 -3.01 2.05 -6.38
C PRO A 42 -3.70 1.37 -7.57
N ASN A 43 -2.92 0.64 -8.39
CA ASN A 43 -3.51 -0.24 -9.39
C ASN A 43 -4.36 -1.34 -8.73
N THR A 44 -5.52 -1.62 -9.32
CA THR A 44 -6.33 -2.81 -9.01
C THR A 44 -5.66 -4.08 -9.54
N LYS A 45 -6.04 -5.25 -9.02
CA LYS A 45 -5.51 -6.54 -9.50
C LYS A 45 -5.74 -6.74 -11.01
N THR A 46 -6.93 -6.39 -11.50
CA THR A 46 -7.27 -6.46 -12.91
C THR A 46 -6.40 -5.53 -13.76
N GLU A 47 -6.17 -4.28 -13.32
CA GLU A 47 -5.28 -3.36 -14.02
C GLU A 47 -3.84 -3.88 -14.08
N ILE A 48 -3.34 -4.48 -13.00
CA ILE A 48 -2.00 -5.10 -12.98
C ILE A 48 -1.93 -6.24 -14.01
N ASP A 49 -2.91 -7.15 -13.98
CA ASP A 49 -2.93 -8.28 -14.90
C ASP A 49 -3.04 -7.83 -16.37
N ASP A 50 -3.82 -6.79 -16.65
CA ASP A 50 -3.99 -6.24 -18.00
C ASP A 50 -2.75 -5.45 -18.48
N LYS A 51 -2.18 -4.58 -17.63
CA LYS A 51 -0.94 -3.84 -17.93
C LYS A 51 0.23 -4.80 -18.17
N ARG A 52 0.30 -5.92 -17.44
CA ARG A 52 1.32 -6.94 -17.66
C ARG A 52 1.21 -7.60 -19.03
N LYS A 53 0.00 -7.84 -19.55
CA LYS A 53 -0.20 -8.42 -20.90
C LYS A 53 0.41 -7.57 -22.02
N CYS A 54 0.48 -6.24 -21.85
CA CYS A 54 1.06 -5.35 -22.87
C CYS A 54 2.53 -5.65 -23.18
N HIS A 55 3.31 -6.15 -22.20
CA HIS A 55 4.70 -6.55 -22.39
C HIS A 55 4.88 -8.08 -22.51
N GLY A 56 3.94 -8.86 -21.97
CA GLY A 56 3.96 -10.31 -21.99
C GLY A 56 4.87 -10.93 -20.91
N GLU A 57 4.57 -12.15 -20.49
CA GLU A 57 5.26 -12.80 -19.36
C GLU A 57 6.74 -13.09 -19.64
N ASP A 58 7.15 -13.27 -20.89
CA ASP A 58 8.57 -13.48 -21.24
C ASP A 58 9.43 -12.22 -21.05
N TYR A 59 8.83 -11.04 -21.12
CA TYR A 59 9.47 -9.80 -20.70
C TYR A 59 9.61 -9.79 -19.17
N TRP A 60 8.51 -9.97 -18.44
CA TRP A 60 8.49 -9.84 -16.98
C TRP A 60 9.40 -10.84 -16.27
N LYS A 61 9.48 -12.09 -16.71
CA LYS A 61 10.38 -13.13 -16.16
C LYS A 61 11.85 -12.72 -16.10
N LYS A 62 12.28 -11.78 -16.95
CA LYS A 62 13.67 -11.29 -17.01
C LYS A 62 13.91 -10.07 -16.13
N THR A 63 12.86 -9.54 -15.49
CA THR A 63 12.92 -8.37 -14.63
C THR A 63 12.87 -8.75 -13.15
N LYS A 64 13.13 -7.78 -12.27
CA LYS A 64 12.90 -7.94 -10.82
C LYS A 64 11.41 -8.10 -10.48
N CYS A 65 10.52 -7.69 -11.37
CA CYS A 65 9.07 -7.72 -11.22
C CYS A 65 8.46 -8.95 -11.92
N ALA A 66 9.17 -10.07 -11.88
CA ALA A 66 8.74 -11.30 -12.56
C ALA A 66 7.39 -11.82 -12.03
N GLN A 67 7.19 -11.76 -10.71
CA GLN A 67 5.92 -12.10 -10.09
C GLN A 67 4.99 -10.89 -10.10
N PRO A 68 3.68 -11.07 -10.41
CA PRO A 68 2.71 -10.03 -10.17
C PRO A 68 2.70 -9.67 -8.68
N THR A 69 2.57 -8.39 -8.40
CA THR A 69 2.64 -7.81 -7.06
C THR A 69 1.38 -7.01 -6.86
N TYR A 70 0.77 -7.11 -5.69
CA TYR A 70 -0.48 -6.43 -5.37
C TYR A 70 -0.30 -5.65 -4.06
N TYR A 71 -0.90 -4.45 -3.96
CA TYR A 71 -0.65 -3.57 -2.82
C TYR A 71 -1.15 -4.19 -1.51
N GLU A 72 -2.26 -4.93 -1.52
CA GLU A 72 -2.83 -5.56 -0.32
C GLU A 72 -1.85 -6.59 0.27
N ASP A 73 -1.22 -7.38 -0.58
CA ASP A 73 -0.30 -8.44 -0.18
C ASP A 73 0.99 -7.86 0.40
N GLU A 74 1.51 -6.79 -0.20
CA GLU A 74 2.71 -6.11 0.30
C GLU A 74 2.45 -5.32 1.59
N LEU A 75 1.27 -4.72 1.71
CA LEU A 75 0.84 -4.03 2.93
C LEU A 75 0.65 -5.01 4.09
N ALA A 76 0.07 -6.17 3.83
CA ALA A 76 -0.08 -7.23 4.84
C ALA A 76 1.29 -7.69 5.38
N LYS A 77 2.32 -7.79 4.53
CA LYS A 77 3.70 -8.12 4.97
C LYS A 77 4.27 -7.07 5.91
N LEU A 78 4.26 -5.80 5.50
CA LEU A 78 4.74 -4.69 6.34
C LEU A 78 4.03 -4.69 7.70
N THR A 79 2.73 -4.95 7.68
CA THR A 79 1.95 -4.96 8.90
C THR A 79 2.25 -6.16 9.80
N SER A 80 2.52 -7.33 9.22
CA SER A 80 2.99 -8.49 9.98
C SER A 80 4.33 -8.25 10.70
N TYR A 81 5.17 -7.37 10.14
CA TYR A 81 6.40 -6.88 10.75
C TYR A 81 6.18 -5.72 11.73
N LYS A 82 4.93 -5.31 11.95
CA LYS A 82 4.55 -4.15 12.78
C LYS A 82 5.17 -2.84 12.30
N ILE A 83 5.38 -2.71 10.99
CA ILE A 83 5.86 -1.48 10.37
C ILE A 83 4.63 -0.63 10.00
N PRO A 84 4.45 0.55 10.61
CA PRO A 84 3.34 1.45 10.28
C PRO A 84 3.54 2.06 8.89
N VAL A 85 2.44 2.15 8.14
CA VAL A 85 2.38 2.85 6.85
C VAL A 85 1.49 4.08 6.98
N HIS A 86 2.08 5.26 6.85
CA HIS A 86 1.38 6.54 6.88
C HIS A 86 1.16 7.01 5.45
N ALA A 87 -0.09 7.18 5.05
CA ALA A 87 -0.43 7.56 3.69
C ALA A 87 -1.03 8.97 3.64
N PHE A 88 -0.50 9.81 2.75
CA PHE A 88 -0.89 11.21 2.56
C PHE A 88 -1.21 11.47 1.10
N PHE A 89 -2.25 12.27 0.86
CA PHE A 89 -2.83 12.43 -0.47
C PHE A 89 -2.92 13.89 -0.83
N VAL A 90 -2.61 14.18 -2.09
CA VAL A 90 -2.47 15.56 -2.56
C VAL A 90 -3.54 15.93 -3.60
N ASP A 91 -4.44 15.00 -3.94
CA ASP A 91 -5.55 15.23 -4.89
C ASP A 91 -6.83 14.49 -4.48
N ASN A 92 -7.98 15.10 -4.77
CA ASN A 92 -9.32 14.59 -4.42
C ASN A 92 -9.63 13.24 -5.10
N ARG A 93 -9.06 12.95 -6.27
CA ARG A 93 -9.24 11.65 -6.93
C ARG A 93 -8.68 10.49 -6.12
N ALA A 94 -7.66 10.74 -5.30
CA ALA A 94 -7.09 9.73 -4.43
C ALA A 94 -7.81 9.64 -3.08
N GLU A 95 -8.56 10.67 -2.67
CA GLU A 95 -9.09 10.86 -1.31
C GLU A 95 -9.88 9.66 -0.77
N GLN A 96 -10.75 9.05 -1.57
CA GLN A 96 -11.56 7.94 -1.10
C GLN A 96 -10.74 6.66 -0.88
N SER A 97 -9.98 6.23 -1.89
CA SER A 97 -9.11 5.04 -1.81
C SER A 97 -8.07 5.18 -0.72
N SER A 98 -7.66 6.41 -0.44
CA SER A 98 -6.70 6.70 0.58
C SER A 98 -7.24 6.73 1.99
N GLN A 99 -8.44 7.26 2.18
CA GLN A 99 -9.15 7.12 3.44
C GLN A 99 -9.38 5.64 3.73
N MET A 100 -9.71 4.81 2.73
CA MET A 100 -9.80 3.35 2.88
C MET A 100 -8.46 2.72 3.29
N LEU A 101 -7.35 3.09 2.64
CA LEU A 101 -6.01 2.61 3.02
C LEU A 101 -5.64 3.03 4.45
N THR A 102 -5.94 4.28 4.81
CA THR A 102 -5.68 4.82 6.16
C THR A 102 -6.47 4.07 7.21
N ASP A 103 -7.75 3.81 6.96
CA ASP A 103 -8.60 3.05 7.85
C ASP A 103 -8.08 1.61 7.97
N LEU A 104 -7.77 0.94 6.85
CA LEU A 104 -7.23 -0.42 6.84
C LEU A 104 -5.95 -0.55 7.69
N VAL A 105 -4.98 0.34 7.46
CA VAL A 105 -3.71 0.33 8.22
C VAL A 105 -3.96 0.66 9.69
N THR A 106 -4.81 1.65 9.98
CA THR A 106 -5.10 2.03 11.36
C THR A 106 -5.80 0.90 12.11
N GLU A 107 -6.79 0.26 11.50
CA GLU A 107 -7.48 -0.88 12.08
C GLU A 107 -6.52 -2.04 12.38
N GLU A 108 -5.63 -2.35 11.45
CA GLU A 108 -4.66 -3.43 11.63
C GLU A 108 -3.62 -3.09 12.71
N ILE A 109 -3.18 -1.83 12.82
CA ILE A 109 -2.36 -1.36 13.95
C ILE A 109 -3.12 -1.55 15.27
N LEU A 110 -4.40 -1.18 15.33
CA LEU A 110 -5.21 -1.30 16.55
C LEU A 110 -5.43 -2.77 16.94
N ARG A 111 -5.63 -3.66 15.97
CA ARG A 111 -5.68 -5.12 16.19
C ARG A 111 -4.38 -5.62 16.80
N ASN A 112 -3.25 -5.22 16.22
CA ASN A 112 -1.92 -5.63 16.67
C ASN A 112 -1.55 -5.08 18.05
N VAL A 113 -1.86 -3.81 18.34
CA VAL A 113 -1.60 -3.17 19.65
C VAL A 113 -2.50 -3.74 20.74
N GLY A 114 -3.78 -3.98 20.44
CA GLY A 114 -4.74 -4.52 21.41
C GLY A 114 -4.62 -6.04 21.64
N GLY A 115 -3.95 -6.75 20.74
CA GLY A 115 -3.86 -8.21 20.73
C GLY A 115 -5.24 -8.90 20.76
N ASN A 116 -5.27 -10.20 21.07
CA ASN A 116 -6.51 -10.99 21.10
C ASN A 116 -7.53 -10.49 22.15
N SER A 117 -7.07 -9.73 23.15
CA SER A 117 -7.93 -9.25 24.24
C SER A 117 -8.69 -7.97 23.92
N LYS A 118 -8.09 -7.04 23.17
CA LYS A 118 -8.63 -5.67 22.99
C LYS A 118 -8.61 -5.18 21.55
N GLY A 119 -7.97 -5.89 20.62
CA GLY A 119 -7.81 -5.45 19.23
C GLY A 119 -9.14 -5.08 18.57
N ASN A 120 -10.12 -5.99 18.62
CA ASN A 120 -11.44 -5.74 18.03
C ASN A 120 -12.19 -4.58 18.71
N ALA A 121 -12.06 -4.43 20.02
CA ALA A 121 -12.68 -3.32 20.76
C ALA A 121 -12.07 -1.96 20.38
N LEU A 122 -10.76 -1.92 20.12
CA LEU A 122 -10.09 -0.71 19.65
C LEU A 122 -10.52 -0.35 18.22
N VAL A 123 -10.64 -1.35 17.33
CA VAL A 123 -11.17 -1.15 15.97
C VAL A 123 -12.62 -0.63 16.02
N GLU A 124 -13.49 -1.21 16.84
CA GLU A 124 -14.86 -0.70 17.01
C GLU A 124 -14.88 0.75 17.51
N ALA A 125 -14.04 1.07 18.50
CA ALA A 125 -13.96 2.43 19.04
C ALA A 125 -13.45 3.42 17.98
N TYR A 126 -12.48 3.01 17.15
CA TYR A 126 -12.01 3.78 16.00
C TYR A 126 -13.15 4.03 15.00
N GLY A 127 -13.84 2.97 14.56
CA GLY A 127 -14.97 3.08 13.63
C GLY A 127 -16.11 3.94 14.17
N LYS A 128 -16.44 3.86 15.47
CA LYS A 128 -17.45 4.74 16.08
C LYS A 128 -17.05 6.21 16.11
N LYS A 129 -15.75 6.50 16.25
CA LYS A 129 -15.24 7.87 16.42
C LYS A 129 -14.88 8.54 15.09
N PHE A 130 -14.38 7.76 14.14
CA PHE A 130 -13.80 8.25 12.89
C PHE A 130 -14.38 7.57 11.65
N GLY A 131 -15.37 6.69 11.81
CA GLY A 131 -15.97 5.94 10.71
C GLY A 131 -16.49 6.86 9.63
N LYS A 132 -16.02 6.64 8.41
CA LYS A 132 -16.42 7.38 7.22
C LYS A 132 -17.36 6.52 6.40
N SER A 133 -18.36 7.12 5.76
CA SER A 133 -19.17 6.44 4.77
C SER A 133 -18.49 6.54 3.42
N TYR A 134 -18.08 5.40 2.88
CA TYR A 134 -17.57 5.28 1.52
C TYR A 134 -18.74 4.97 0.58
N THR A 135 -18.93 5.77 -0.47
CA THR A 135 -19.94 5.56 -1.53
C THR A 135 -19.34 5.00 -2.79
#